data_AF-A0A1B2IYK5-F1
#
_entry.id   AF-A0A1B2IYK5-F1
#
_cell.length_a   1.000
_cell.length_b   1.000
_cell.length_c   1.000
_cell.angle_alpha   90.00
_cell.angle_beta   90.00
_cell.angle_gamma   90.00
#
_symmetry.space_group_name_H-M   'P 1'
#
loop_
_entity.id
_entity.type
_entity.pdbx_description
1 polymer ?
#
loop_
_entity_poly.entity_id
_entity_poly.type
_entity_poly.pdbx_seq_one_letter_code
_entity_poly.pdbx_strand_id
1 'polypeptide(L)'
;MIRDMNPELVERQAQLALWLLVHAPQHTALTDLKDYLRTDEETLRHDLNLVSSYLYPYKIVVDPTDDQKVGAVGQESNIIRAVLDLLNAAAVTGQFTTHFSITDSELEPYFTDRIEALTAVMTVPADAKQKLYNYLWTVGMRYRFGHVKRPALASYFTPAQLALISEQKESHPWSQQTIDGLDKLLPENVELPIIEDYLLTLRVWLYTH
;
A
#
# COMPACT_ATOMS: atom_id res chain seq x y z
N MET A 1 -13.31 12.07 -10.97
CA MET A 1 -14.05 13.28 -10.55
C MET A 1 -14.97 12.84 -9.42
N ILE A 2 -14.50 12.93 -8.18
CA ILE A 2 -15.21 12.58 -6.94
C ILE A 2 -15.28 13.89 -6.15
N ARG A 3 -16.15 14.82 -6.53
CA ARG A 3 -16.20 16.15 -5.88
C ARG A 3 -17.58 16.57 -5.38
N ASP A 4 -18.65 15.84 -5.70
CA ASP A 4 -20.02 16.17 -5.28
C ASP A 4 -20.80 14.99 -4.65
N MET A 5 -20.10 14.02 -4.04
CA MET A 5 -20.75 12.85 -3.41
C MET A 5 -20.70 12.92 -1.88
N ASN A 6 -21.74 12.39 -1.23
CA ASN A 6 -21.83 12.21 0.23
C ASN A 6 -20.47 11.70 0.79
N PRO A 7 -19.83 12.40 1.75
CA PRO A 7 -18.52 12.03 2.29
C PRO A 7 -18.44 10.57 2.78
N GLU A 8 -19.51 10.06 3.40
CA GLU A 8 -19.59 8.68 3.89
C GLU A 8 -19.51 7.64 2.76
N LEU A 9 -20.04 8.00 1.58
CA LEU A 9 -19.99 7.14 0.41
C LEU A 9 -18.59 7.13 -0.21
N VAL A 10 -17.90 8.27 -0.24
CA VAL A 10 -16.52 8.37 -0.73
C VAL A 10 -15.58 7.56 0.16
N GLU A 11 -15.77 7.62 1.47
CA GLU A 11 -14.99 6.85 2.45
C GLU A 11 -15.20 5.34 2.29
N ARG A 12 -16.46 4.88 2.20
CA ARG A 12 -16.77 3.46 1.99
C ARG A 12 -16.19 2.91 0.69
N GLN A 13 -16.26 3.68 -0.39
CA GLN A 13 -15.71 3.28 -1.69
C GLN A 13 -14.19 3.19 -1.66
N ALA A 14 -13.54 4.15 -0.99
CA ALA A 14 -12.09 4.11 -0.80
C ALA A 14 -11.66 2.92 0.08
N GLN A 15 -12.42 2.63 1.14
CA GLN A 15 -12.23 1.45 1.98
C GLN A 15 -12.37 0.15 1.19
N LEU A 16 -13.41 0.02 0.36
CA LEU A 16 -13.60 -1.15 -0.50
C LEU A 16 -12.46 -1.30 -1.52
N ALA A 17 -12.06 -0.21 -2.17
CA ALA A 17 -10.95 -0.22 -3.12
C ALA A 17 -9.63 -0.66 -2.46
N LEU A 18 -9.29 -0.09 -1.30
CA LEU A 18 -8.11 -0.51 -0.55
C LEU A 18 -8.20 -1.96 -0.11
N TRP A 19 -9.36 -2.41 0.33
CA TRP A 19 -9.54 -3.78 0.79
C TRP A 19 -9.22 -4.76 -0.34
N LEU A 20 -9.81 -4.52 -1.52
CA LEU A 20 -9.57 -5.34 -2.72
C LEU A 20 -8.10 -5.31 -3.16
N LEU A 21 -7.46 -4.15 -3.14
CA LEU A 21 -6.05 -4.01 -3.52
C LEU A 21 -5.10 -4.68 -2.52
N VAL A 22 -5.35 -4.53 -1.21
CA VAL A 22 -4.54 -5.11 -0.14
C VAL A 22 -4.61 -6.64 -0.15
N HIS A 23 -5.79 -7.21 -0.41
CA HIS A 23 -6.00 -8.66 -0.40
C HIS A 23 -5.78 -9.33 -1.77
N ALA A 24 -5.53 -8.55 -2.84
CA ALA A 24 -5.34 -9.10 -4.18
C ALA A 24 -4.27 -10.23 -4.23
N PRO A 25 -4.50 -11.33 -4.97
CA PRO A 25 -5.65 -11.62 -5.83
C PRO A 25 -6.73 -12.49 -5.15
N GLN A 26 -6.86 -12.41 -3.82
CA GLN A 26 -7.86 -13.19 -3.09
C GLN A 26 -9.27 -12.79 -3.51
N HIS A 27 -10.15 -13.79 -3.60
CA HIS A 27 -11.57 -13.60 -3.86
C HIS A 27 -12.35 -13.85 -2.57
N THR A 28 -13.19 -12.89 -2.20
CA THR A 28 -13.97 -12.92 -0.96
C THR A 28 -15.46 -12.89 -1.28
N ALA A 29 -16.24 -13.62 -0.49
CA ALA A 29 -17.69 -13.65 -0.66
C ALA A 29 -18.30 -12.26 -0.46
N LEU A 30 -19.28 -11.91 -1.30
CA LEU A 30 -20.00 -10.64 -1.15
C LEU A 30 -20.67 -10.50 0.23
N THR A 31 -21.07 -11.62 0.86
CA THR A 31 -21.60 -11.62 2.23
C THR A 31 -20.60 -11.08 3.24
N ASP A 32 -19.35 -11.53 3.16
CA ASP A 32 -18.30 -11.15 4.12
C ASP A 32 -17.93 -9.67 3.93
N LEU A 33 -17.91 -9.20 2.68
CA LEU A 33 -17.67 -7.79 2.36
C LEU A 33 -18.81 -6.89 2.80
N LYS A 34 -20.07 -7.35 2.68
CA LYS A 34 -21.24 -6.62 3.19
C LYS A 34 -21.17 -6.43 4.69
N ASP A 35 -20.84 -7.50 5.42
CA ASP A 35 -20.72 -7.46 6.88
C ASP A 35 -19.58 -6.54 7.31
N TYR A 36 -18.44 -6.61 6.62
CA TYR A 36 -17.28 -5.74 6.85
C TYR A 36 -17.59 -4.25 6.60
N LEU A 37 -18.26 -3.93 5.48
CA LEU A 37 -18.60 -2.56 5.10
C LEU A 37 -19.93 -2.07 5.70
N ARG A 38 -20.63 -2.94 6.45
CA ARG A 38 -21.95 -2.68 7.05
C ARG A 38 -22.95 -2.11 6.05
N THR A 39 -23.07 -2.76 4.89
CA THR A 39 -23.87 -2.30 3.77
C THR A 39 -24.74 -3.43 3.18
N ASP A 40 -25.73 -3.06 2.35
CA ASP A 40 -26.57 -4.02 1.65
C ASP A 40 -25.94 -4.47 0.31
N GLU A 41 -26.52 -5.49 -0.32
CA GLU A 41 -25.95 -6.07 -1.53
C GLU A 41 -26.05 -5.16 -2.76
N GLU A 42 -27.14 -4.40 -2.89
CA GLU A 42 -27.33 -3.50 -4.04
C GLU A 42 -26.31 -2.36 -3.98
N THR A 43 -26.14 -1.77 -2.80
CA THR A 43 -25.10 -0.76 -2.54
C THR A 43 -23.69 -1.30 -2.78
N LEU A 44 -23.37 -2.50 -2.28
CA LEU A 44 -22.06 -3.11 -2.52
C LEU A 44 -21.79 -3.33 -4.01
N ARG A 45 -22.77 -3.85 -4.76
CA ARG A 45 -22.63 -4.05 -6.22
C ARG A 45 -22.43 -2.73 -6.96
N HIS A 46 -23.13 -1.68 -6.55
CA HIS A 46 -22.92 -0.35 -7.11
C HIS A 46 -21.50 0.17 -6.83
N ASP A 47 -21.03 0.05 -5.59
CA ASP A 47 -19.68 0.48 -5.21
C ASP A 47 -18.59 -0.33 -5.93
N LEU A 48 -18.78 -1.64 -6.11
CA LEU A 48 -17.86 -2.48 -6.88
C LEU A 48 -17.71 -2.02 -8.34
N ASN A 49 -18.79 -1.58 -8.99
CA ASN A 49 -18.73 -1.06 -10.35
C ASN A 49 -17.93 0.25 -10.44
N LEU A 50 -18.08 1.12 -9.44
CA LEU A 50 -17.33 2.38 -9.35
C LEU A 50 -15.84 2.11 -9.06
N VAL A 51 -15.55 1.20 -8.12
CA VAL A 51 -14.18 0.78 -7.83
C VAL A 51 -13.53 0.14 -9.04
N SER A 52 -14.25 -0.72 -9.78
CA SER A 52 -13.75 -1.31 -11.03
C SER A 52 -13.39 -0.23 -12.06
N SER A 53 -14.22 0.81 -12.20
CA SER A 53 -13.94 1.95 -13.07
C SER A 53 -12.70 2.75 -12.64
N TYR A 54 -12.49 2.90 -11.32
CA TYR A 54 -11.29 3.54 -10.77
C TYR A 54 -10.01 2.71 -10.99
N LEU A 55 -10.11 1.39 -10.90
CA LEU A 55 -8.98 0.46 -11.03
C LEU A 55 -8.58 0.16 -12.47
N TYR A 56 -9.51 0.33 -13.42
CA TYR A 56 -9.30 0.06 -14.84
C TYR A 56 -8.07 0.78 -15.46
N PRO A 57 -7.81 2.09 -15.22
CA PRO A 57 -6.62 2.77 -15.73
C PRO A 57 -5.29 2.19 -15.25
N TYR A 58 -5.29 1.52 -14.09
CA TYR A 58 -4.13 0.81 -13.56
C TYR A 58 -3.98 -0.59 -14.16
N LYS A 59 -4.87 -1.00 -15.08
CA LYS A 59 -4.93 -2.37 -15.62
C LYS A 59 -5.16 -3.42 -14.53
N ILE A 60 -5.99 -3.08 -13.55
CA ILE A 60 -6.43 -3.98 -12.49
C ILE A 60 -7.90 -4.30 -12.77
N VAL A 61 -8.22 -5.58 -12.79
CA VAL A 61 -9.57 -6.08 -13.05
C VAL A 61 -10.21 -6.47 -11.73
N VAL A 62 -11.41 -5.96 -11.46
CA VAL A 62 -12.26 -6.48 -10.38
C VAL A 62 -13.02 -7.67 -10.96
N ASP A 63 -12.69 -8.87 -10.50
CA ASP A 63 -13.15 -10.13 -11.06
C ASP A 63 -14.22 -10.75 -10.15
N PRO A 64 -15.51 -10.72 -10.54
CA PRO A 64 -16.54 -11.50 -9.89
C PRO A 64 -16.50 -12.95 -10.41
N THR A 65 -16.42 -13.90 -9.50
CA THR A 65 -16.59 -15.33 -9.79
C THR A 65 -18.06 -15.74 -9.72
N ASP A 66 -18.40 -16.85 -10.39
CA ASP A 66 -19.75 -17.41 -10.44
C ASP A 66 -20.36 -17.68 -9.04
N ASP A 67 -19.51 -17.88 -8.02
CA ASP A 67 -19.91 -18.17 -6.63
C ASP A 67 -20.19 -16.92 -5.77
N GLN A 68 -20.49 -15.77 -6.38
CA GLN A 68 -20.65 -14.48 -5.68
C GLN A 68 -19.43 -14.09 -4.83
N LYS A 69 -18.23 -14.43 -5.29
CA LYS A 69 -16.99 -13.89 -4.70
C LYS A 69 -16.39 -12.86 -5.63
N VAL A 70 -15.75 -11.85 -5.06
CA VAL A 70 -15.09 -10.79 -5.82
C VAL A 70 -13.67 -10.61 -5.33
N GLY A 71 -12.76 -10.39 -6.28
CA GLY A 71 -11.35 -10.07 -6.01
C GLY A 71 -10.84 -9.02 -6.98
N ALA A 72 -9.61 -8.56 -6.77
CA ALA A 72 -8.90 -7.71 -7.71
C ALA A 72 -7.67 -8.44 -8.26
N VAL A 73 -7.45 -8.39 -9.57
CA VAL A 73 -6.33 -9.05 -10.25
C VAL A 73 -5.58 -8.04 -11.10
N GLY A 74 -4.26 -7.97 -10.92
CA GLY A 74 -3.39 -7.07 -11.67
C GLY A 74 -1.91 -7.35 -11.41
N GLN A 75 -1.04 -6.60 -12.09
CA GLN A 75 0.39 -6.63 -11.79
C GLN A 75 0.65 -5.92 -10.45
N GLU A 76 1.55 -6.48 -9.63
CA GLU A 76 1.86 -5.96 -8.30
C GLU A 76 2.27 -4.48 -8.31
N SER A 77 3.11 -4.08 -9.29
CA SER A 77 3.53 -2.68 -9.44
C SER A 77 2.35 -1.73 -9.68
N ASN A 78 1.31 -2.18 -10.37
CA ASN A 78 0.12 -1.38 -10.61
C ASN A 78 -0.79 -1.34 -9.39
N ILE A 79 -0.89 -2.44 -8.64
CA ILE A 79 -1.62 -2.50 -7.36
C ILE A 79 -0.99 -1.52 -6.38
N ILE A 80 0.33 -1.58 -6.17
CA ILE A 80 1.07 -0.65 -5.31
C ILE A 80 0.82 0.81 -5.74
N ARG A 81 0.87 1.09 -7.05
CA ARG A 81 0.60 2.44 -7.58
C ARG A 81 -0.83 2.90 -7.28
N ALA A 82 -1.82 2.05 -7.48
CA ALA A 82 -3.22 2.38 -7.20
C ALA A 82 -3.45 2.65 -5.71
N VAL A 83 -2.87 1.83 -4.83
CA VAL A 83 -2.92 2.06 -3.37
C VAL A 83 -2.31 3.41 -3.02
N LEU A 84 -1.10 3.71 -3.49
CA LEU A 84 -0.43 4.98 -3.20
C LEU A 84 -1.23 6.19 -3.68
N ASP A 85 -1.79 6.15 -4.89
CA ASP A 85 -2.61 7.24 -5.42
C ASP A 85 -3.87 7.45 -4.57
N LEU A 86 -4.49 6.36 -4.10
CA LEU A 86 -5.66 6.41 -3.24
C LEU A 86 -5.34 6.94 -1.83
N LEU A 87 -4.22 6.49 -1.24
CA LEU A 87 -3.74 7.00 0.05
C LEU A 87 -3.40 8.49 -0.02
N ASN A 88 -2.75 8.93 -1.10
CA ASN A 88 -2.39 10.34 -1.30
C ASN A 88 -3.62 11.23 -1.49
N ALA A 89 -4.69 10.71 -2.10
CA ALA A 89 -5.93 11.46 -2.29
C ALA A 89 -6.67 11.73 -0.97
N ALA A 90 -6.43 10.92 0.07
CA ALA A 90 -7.04 11.07 1.40
C ALA A 90 -6.07 11.55 2.49
N ALA A 91 -4.80 11.77 2.17
CA ALA A 91 -3.82 12.19 3.15
C ALA A 91 -4.15 13.58 3.71
N VAL A 92 -4.20 13.68 5.04
CA VAL A 92 -4.28 14.95 5.77
C VAL A 92 -2.88 15.32 6.23
N THR A 93 -2.36 16.45 5.76
CA THR A 93 -1.00 16.92 6.07
C THR A 93 -0.75 16.95 7.59
N GLY A 94 0.30 16.24 8.05
CA GLY A 94 0.74 16.25 9.44
C GLY A 94 0.09 15.21 10.35
N GLN A 95 -0.83 14.38 9.84
CA GLN A 95 -1.33 13.20 10.53
C GLN A 95 -0.83 11.96 9.79
N PHE A 96 0.10 11.23 10.41
CA PHE A 96 0.54 9.90 9.95
C PHE A 96 -0.54 8.85 10.21
N THR A 97 -1.75 9.11 9.74
CA THR A 97 -2.87 8.18 9.87
C THR A 97 -3.48 8.00 8.50
N THR A 98 -3.35 6.78 7.98
CA THR A 98 -4.32 6.29 7.01
C THR A 98 -5.66 6.24 7.74
N HIS A 99 -6.52 7.22 7.54
CA HIS A 99 -7.91 7.20 8.03
C HIS A 99 -8.76 6.10 7.37
N PHE A 100 -8.12 5.14 6.71
CA PHE A 100 -8.79 4.03 6.08
C PHE A 100 -9.00 2.94 7.12
N SER A 101 -10.20 2.38 7.13
CA SER A 101 -10.66 1.39 8.10
C SER A 101 -9.92 0.05 8.06
N ILE A 102 -8.85 -0.09 7.27
CA ILE A 102 -7.96 -1.25 7.29
C ILE A 102 -6.75 -0.87 8.15
N THR A 103 -6.76 -1.31 9.40
CA THR A 103 -5.68 -1.06 10.34
C THR A 103 -5.07 -2.39 10.75
N ASP A 104 -3.76 -2.38 11.01
CA ASP A 104 -3.06 -3.51 11.62
C ASP A 104 -2.34 -2.99 12.87
N SER A 105 -2.66 -3.57 14.02
CA SER A 105 -2.22 -3.08 15.33
C SER A 105 -0.71 -3.24 15.57
N GLU A 106 -0.03 -4.08 14.78
CA GLU A 106 1.42 -4.30 14.89
C GLU A 106 2.16 -3.43 13.87
N LEU A 107 1.66 -3.37 12.63
CA LEU A 107 2.33 -2.69 11.53
C LEU A 107 2.27 -1.15 11.65
N GLU A 108 1.13 -0.57 12.05
CA GLU A 108 0.94 0.89 12.09
C GLU A 108 1.87 1.60 13.08
N PRO A 109 1.98 1.13 14.35
CA PRO A 109 2.96 1.70 15.28
C PRO A 109 4.39 1.50 14.77
N TYR A 110 4.69 0.32 14.20
CA TYR A 110 6.02 0.04 13.66
C TYR A 110 6.42 1.03 12.56
N PHE A 111 5.56 1.31 11.59
CA PHE A 111 5.85 2.28 10.53
C PHE A 111 6.06 3.68 11.09
N THR A 112 5.22 4.10 12.04
CA THR A 112 5.35 5.39 12.71
C THR A 112 6.71 5.51 13.41
N ASP A 113 7.10 4.49 14.19
CA ASP A 113 8.39 4.42 14.87
C ASP A 113 9.57 4.44 13.89
N ARG A 114 9.44 3.78 12.72
CA ARG A 114 10.48 3.81 11.68
C ARG A 114 10.62 5.19 11.07
N ILE A 115 9.52 5.88 10.78
CA ILE A 115 9.57 7.25 10.27
C ILE A 115 10.19 8.19 11.30
N GLU A 116 9.86 8.05 12.59
CA GLU A 116 10.50 8.84 13.66
C GLU A 116 12.00 8.53 13.77
N ALA A 117 12.40 7.26 13.75
CA ALA A 117 13.81 6.87 13.76
C ALA A 117 14.59 7.46 12.57
N LEU A 118 13.96 7.58 11.39
CA LEU A 118 14.59 8.22 10.23
C LEU A 118 14.91 9.70 10.50
N THR A 119 14.09 10.40 11.29
CA THR A 119 14.32 11.81 11.64
C THR A 119 15.55 12.02 12.52
N ALA A 120 15.99 10.97 13.23
CA ALA A 120 17.24 11.00 13.99
C ALA A 120 18.46 10.74 13.10
N VAL A 121 18.27 10.15 11.92
CA VAL A 121 19.32 9.91 10.92
C VAL A 121 19.49 11.13 10.02
N MET A 122 18.39 11.71 9.53
CA MET A 122 18.44 12.82 8.59
C MET A 122 17.19 13.71 8.62
N THR A 123 17.33 14.94 8.12
CA THR A 123 16.21 15.86 7.96
C THR A 123 15.33 15.43 6.80
N VAL A 124 14.10 15.01 7.10
CA VAL A 124 13.09 14.64 6.10
C VAL A 124 11.91 15.62 6.16
N PRO A 125 11.49 16.25 5.04
CA PRO A 125 10.30 17.10 5.00
C PRO A 125 9.03 16.36 5.44
N ALA A 126 8.04 17.07 5.98
CA ALA A 126 6.79 16.42 6.44
C ALA A 126 6.03 15.67 5.32
N ASP A 127 5.95 16.25 4.12
CA ASP A 127 5.36 15.61 2.93
C ASP A 127 6.12 14.33 2.52
N ALA A 128 7.44 14.37 2.60
CA ALA A 128 8.30 13.22 2.35
C ALA A 128 8.06 12.09 3.36
N LYS A 129 7.91 12.42 4.66
CA LYS A 129 7.56 11.44 5.69
C LYS A 129 6.22 10.78 5.41
N GLN A 130 5.20 11.53 4.99
CA GLN A 130 3.90 10.96 4.64
C GLN A 130 4.00 10.01 3.43
N LYS A 131 4.75 10.39 2.39
CA LYS A 131 4.97 9.53 1.21
C LYS A 131 5.71 8.24 1.58
N LEU A 132 6.70 8.32 2.45
CA LEU A 132 7.41 7.14 2.96
C LEU A 132 6.51 6.26 3.81
N TYR A 133 5.71 6.84 4.70
CA TYR A 133 4.72 6.11 5.50
C TYR A 133 3.71 5.39 4.60
N ASN A 134 3.11 6.08 3.62
CA ASN A 134 2.19 5.47 2.66
C ASN A 134 2.83 4.30 1.89
N TYR A 135 4.12 4.40 1.55
CA TYR A 135 4.87 3.32 0.91
C TYR A 135 5.06 2.13 1.84
N LEU A 136 5.56 2.35 3.06
CA LEU A 136 5.75 1.30 4.06
C LEU A 136 4.43 0.61 4.40
N TRP A 137 3.36 1.38 4.58
CA TRP A 137 2.01 0.88 4.78
C TRP A 137 1.57 -0.01 3.61
N THR A 138 1.71 0.48 2.37
CA THR A 138 1.31 -0.27 1.18
C THR A 138 2.05 -1.60 1.10
N VAL A 139 3.37 -1.59 1.28
CA VAL A 139 4.19 -2.80 1.25
C VAL A 139 3.78 -3.74 2.38
N GLY A 140 3.79 -3.28 3.63
CA GLY A 140 3.48 -4.15 4.78
C GLY A 140 2.09 -4.77 4.70
N MET A 141 1.06 -3.99 4.36
CA MET A 141 -0.30 -4.50 4.21
C MET A 141 -0.41 -5.50 3.06
N ARG A 142 0.24 -5.24 1.92
CA ARG A 142 0.27 -6.18 0.78
C ARG A 142 0.93 -7.50 1.14
N TYR A 143 2.06 -7.47 1.84
CA TYR A 143 2.75 -8.69 2.25
C TYR A 143 2.07 -9.42 3.42
N ARG A 144 1.31 -8.70 4.26
CA ARG A 144 0.57 -9.26 5.40
C ARG A 144 -0.70 -9.99 4.96
N PHE A 145 -1.47 -9.40 4.05
CA PHE A 145 -2.82 -9.87 3.70
C PHE A 145 -2.94 -10.39 2.27
N GLY A 146 -2.09 -9.92 1.37
CA GLY A 146 -2.14 -10.26 -0.05
C GLY A 146 -1.25 -11.45 -0.43
N HIS A 147 -1.36 -11.87 -1.70
CA HIS A 147 -0.35 -12.76 -2.30
C HIS A 147 0.56 -11.98 -3.24
N VAL A 148 1.68 -11.54 -2.69
CA VAL A 148 2.71 -10.81 -3.44
C VAL A 148 3.64 -11.81 -4.12
N LYS A 149 3.66 -11.79 -5.46
CA LYS A 149 4.65 -12.56 -6.22
C LYS A 149 5.98 -11.83 -6.20
N ARG A 150 6.99 -12.45 -5.59
CA ARG A 150 8.38 -11.95 -5.56
C ARG A 150 8.95 -11.89 -6.97
N PRO A 151 9.28 -10.71 -7.47
CA PRO A 151 9.88 -10.59 -8.78
C PRO A 151 11.41 -10.42 -8.64
N ALA A 152 12.18 -10.82 -9.65
CA ALA A 152 13.63 -10.88 -9.54
C ALA A 152 14.26 -9.47 -9.47
N LEU A 153 15.28 -9.28 -8.63
CA LEU A 153 15.93 -7.98 -8.40
C LEU A 153 16.38 -7.27 -9.70
N ALA A 154 16.87 -8.05 -10.67
CA ALA A 154 17.36 -7.54 -11.96
C ALA A 154 16.28 -6.93 -12.86
N SER A 155 14.98 -7.18 -12.62
CA SER A 155 13.91 -6.65 -13.48
C SER A 155 13.45 -5.24 -13.10
N TYR A 156 13.94 -4.65 -12.00
CA TYR A 156 13.39 -3.40 -11.46
C TYR A 156 14.32 -2.20 -11.52
N PHE A 157 15.63 -2.42 -11.59
CA PHE A 157 16.58 -1.33 -11.51
C PHE A 157 17.43 -1.23 -12.76
N THR A 158 17.51 -0.01 -13.26
CA THR A 158 18.59 0.39 -14.15
C THR A 158 19.91 0.46 -13.38
N PRO A 159 21.06 0.29 -14.04
CA PRO A 159 22.36 0.53 -13.43
C PRO A 159 22.49 1.92 -12.78
N ALA A 160 21.82 2.94 -13.35
CA ALA A 160 21.80 4.29 -12.80
C ALA A 160 21.09 4.35 -11.43
N GLN A 161 19.96 3.67 -11.27
CA GLN A 161 19.26 3.61 -9.98
C GLN A 161 20.09 2.85 -8.94
N LEU A 162 20.74 1.75 -9.33
CA LEU A 162 21.65 1.02 -8.42
C LEU A 162 22.85 1.88 -7.99
N ALA A 163 23.39 2.69 -8.90
CA ALA A 163 24.47 3.63 -8.59
C ALA A 163 24.00 4.69 -7.58
N LEU A 164 22.85 5.32 -7.82
CA LEU A 164 22.26 6.30 -6.90
C LEU A 164 22.04 5.72 -5.50
N ILE A 165 21.55 4.48 -5.40
CA ILE A 165 21.35 3.84 -4.10
C ILE A 165 22.69 3.50 -3.43
N SER A 166 23.67 3.03 -4.20
CA SER A 166 24.99 2.67 -3.67
C SER A 166 25.77 3.89 -3.15
N GLU A 167 25.47 5.07 -3.68
CA GLU A 167 26.01 6.35 -3.20
C GLU A 167 25.38 6.77 -1.87
N GLN A 168 24.12 6.39 -1.62
CA GLN A 168 23.40 6.77 -0.41
C GLN A 168 23.69 5.81 0.76
N LYS A 169 24.68 6.18 1.58
CA LYS A 169 25.13 5.37 2.72
C LYS A 169 24.44 5.70 4.05
N GLU A 170 23.90 6.90 4.20
CA GLU A 170 23.39 7.39 5.48
C GLU A 170 22.05 6.73 5.87
N SER A 171 21.11 6.65 4.93
CA SER A 171 19.77 6.07 5.16
C SER A 171 19.68 4.56 4.89
N HIS A 172 20.74 3.94 4.37
CA HIS A 172 20.74 2.51 4.04
C HIS A 172 20.63 1.62 5.29
N PRO A 173 21.38 1.85 6.40
CA PRO A 173 21.19 1.09 7.64
C PRO A 173 19.77 1.19 8.21
N TRP A 174 19.15 2.36 8.09
CA TRP A 174 17.76 2.56 8.49
C TRP A 174 16.80 1.74 7.62
N SER A 175 17.04 1.71 6.31
CA SER A 175 16.21 0.96 5.36
C SER A 175 16.31 -0.54 5.62
N GLN A 176 17.52 -1.07 5.84
CA GLN A 176 17.73 -2.48 6.18
C GLN A 176 17.03 -2.87 7.48
N GLN A 177 17.20 -2.07 8.55
CA GLN A 177 16.51 -2.32 9.82
C GLN A 177 14.99 -2.26 9.68
N THR A 178 14.49 -1.39 8.80
CA THR A 178 13.05 -1.25 8.52
C THR A 178 12.50 -2.51 7.85
N ILE A 179 13.22 -3.06 6.88
CA ILE A 179 12.86 -4.32 6.22
C ILE A 179 12.99 -5.52 7.18
N ASP A 180 14.10 -5.63 7.91
CA ASP A 180 14.34 -6.72 8.87
C ASP A 180 13.29 -6.79 9.99
N GLY A 181 12.83 -5.63 10.46
CA GLY A 181 11.77 -5.57 11.45
C GLY A 181 10.40 -5.90 10.84
N LEU A 182 10.14 -5.46 9.60
CA LEU A 182 8.90 -5.80 8.90
C LEU A 182 8.79 -7.30 8.64
N ASP A 183 9.88 -7.95 8.22
CA ASP A 183 9.95 -9.42 8.04
C ASP A 183 9.49 -10.19 9.28
N LYS A 184 9.84 -9.72 10.47
CA LYS A 184 9.47 -10.35 11.74
C LYS A 184 8.00 -10.17 12.10
N LEU A 185 7.36 -9.13 11.55
CA LEU A 185 5.94 -8.83 11.75
C LEU A 185 5.05 -9.51 10.71
N LEU A 186 5.62 -10.07 9.64
CA LEU A 186 4.86 -10.75 8.59
C LEU A 186 4.68 -12.25 8.95
N PRO A 187 3.65 -12.93 8.39
CA PRO A 187 3.43 -14.35 8.63
C PRO A 187 4.66 -15.20 8.24
N GLU A 188 4.91 -16.30 8.96
CA GLU A 188 6.09 -17.16 8.75
C GLU A 188 6.27 -17.55 7.27
N ASN A 189 7.50 -17.37 6.73
CA ASN A 189 7.96 -17.59 5.35
C ASN A 189 7.93 -16.39 4.38
N VAL A 190 7.70 -15.16 4.86
CA VAL A 190 7.86 -13.95 4.05
C VAL A 190 9.20 -13.28 4.35
N GLU A 191 10.27 -13.72 3.67
CA GLU A 191 11.48 -12.88 3.53
C GLU A 191 11.20 -11.77 2.52
N LEU A 192 11.21 -10.53 2.97
CA LEU A 192 11.15 -9.39 2.08
C LEU A 192 12.41 -9.38 1.20
N PRO A 193 12.23 -9.15 -0.10
CA PRO A 193 13.36 -9.20 -1.02
C PRO A 193 14.24 -7.97 -0.82
N ILE A 194 15.56 -8.14 -0.96
CA ILE A 194 16.60 -7.09 -0.83
C ILE A 194 16.27 -5.83 -1.67
N ILE A 195 15.54 -6.01 -2.76
CA ILE A 195 15.00 -4.92 -3.59
C ILE A 195 14.18 -3.87 -2.81
N GLU A 196 13.46 -4.26 -1.77
CA GLU A 196 12.64 -3.31 -1.00
C GLU A 196 13.51 -2.37 -0.18
N ASP A 197 14.62 -2.86 0.38
CA ASP A 197 15.62 -2.02 1.04
C ASP A 197 16.22 -0.99 0.06
N TYR A 198 16.55 -1.45 -1.14
CA TYR A 198 17.04 -0.59 -2.23
C TYR A 198 16.01 0.47 -2.66
N LEU A 199 14.74 0.09 -2.86
CA LEU A 199 13.67 1.02 -3.22
C LEU A 199 13.40 2.03 -2.10
N LEU A 200 13.42 1.58 -0.85
CA LEU A 200 13.22 2.43 0.31
C LEU A 200 14.36 3.44 0.46
N THR A 201 15.61 3.00 0.30
CA THR A 201 16.78 3.88 0.31
C THR A 201 16.68 4.95 -0.79
N LEU A 202 16.34 4.55 -2.02
CA LEU A 202 16.15 5.49 -3.14
C LEU A 202 15.06 6.52 -2.85
N ARG A 203 13.92 6.09 -2.32
CA ARG A 203 12.80 6.99 -1.98
C ARG A 203 13.18 7.99 -0.92
N VAL A 204 13.86 7.54 0.14
CA VAL A 204 14.37 8.46 1.17
C VAL A 204 15.26 9.50 0.53
N TRP A 205 16.26 9.09 -0.24
CA TRP A 205 17.21 10.01 -0.89
C TRP A 205 16.53 11.04 -1.78
N LEU A 206 15.60 10.59 -2.64
CA LEU A 206 14.83 11.44 -3.56
C LEU A 206 13.92 12.45 -2.85
N TYR A 207 13.58 12.21 -1.59
CA TYR A 207 12.71 13.09 -0.84
C TYR A 207 13.45 14.01 0.14
N THR A 208 14.74 13.78 0.35
CA THR A 208 15.61 14.63 1.18
C THR A 208 16.48 15.58 0.37
N HIS A 209 16.55 15.43 -0.95
CA HIS A 209 17.32 16.25 -1.89
C HIS A 209 16.42 16.76 -3.02
#